data_AF-A0A6J6CK33-F1
#
_entry.id   AF-A0A6J6CK33-F1
#
_cell.length_a   1.000
_cell.length_b   1.000
_cell.length_c   1.000
_cell.angle_alpha   90.00
_cell.angle_beta   90.00
_cell.angle_gamma   90.00
#
_symmetry.space_group_name_H-M   'P 1'
#
loop_
_entity.id
_entity.type
_entity.pdbx_description
1 polymer ?
#
loop_
_entity_poly.entity_id
_entity_poly.type
_entity_poly.pdbx_seq_one_letter_code
_entity_poly.pdbx_strand_id
1 'polypeptide(L)'
;MPSISIRNVPEATRDALAAKAALAGQSLQEYLLAQLVEIGGRVELVEILAEMNNIASAWESSVTSEQILDAIHEGRREADEKWDRL
;
A
#
# COMPACT_ATOMS: atom_id res chain seq x y z
N MET A 1 9.50 15.54 20.01
CA MET A 1 9.14 15.46 18.58
C MET A 1 10.40 15.67 17.75
N PRO A 2 10.63 14.89 16.70
CA PRO A 2 11.77 15.11 15.81
C PRO A 2 11.59 16.41 15.02
N SER A 3 12.68 17.14 14.82
CA SER A 3 12.73 18.35 14.00
C SER A 3 13.69 18.16 12.84
N ILE A 4 13.27 18.51 11.63
CA ILE A 4 14.10 18.43 10.43
C ILE A 4 14.40 19.85 9.95
N SER A 5 15.67 20.12 9.65
CA SER A 5 16.12 21.39 9.06
C SER A 5 16.78 21.11 7.72
N ILE A 6 16.24 21.71 6.66
CA ILE A 6 16.79 21.60 5.30
C ILE A 6 17.59 22.88 5.03
N ARG A 7 18.89 22.72 4.79
CA ARG A 7 19.81 23.84 4.52
C ARG A 7 20.02 24.02 3.02
N ASN A 8 20.46 25.22 2.64
CA ASN A 8 20.82 25.57 1.26
C ASN A 8 19.67 25.36 0.26
N VAL A 9 18.43 25.57 0.69
CA VAL A 9 17.27 25.56 -0.21
C VAL A 9 17.34 26.83 -1.06
N PRO A 10 17.35 26.72 -2.40
CA PRO A 10 17.28 27.89 -3.27
C PRO A 10 16.04 28.72 -2.95
N GLU A 11 16.19 30.05 -2.91
CA GLU A 11 15.10 30.97 -2.56
C GLU A 11 13.87 30.77 -3.44
N ALA A 12 14.08 30.65 -4.75
CA ALA A 12 13.01 30.37 -5.72
C ALA A 12 12.23 29.08 -5.39
N THR A 13 12.92 28.03 -4.93
CA THR A 13 12.27 26.77 -4.54
C THR A 13 11.44 26.96 -3.27
N ARG A 14 11.98 27.67 -2.28
CA ARG A 14 11.31 27.97 -1.01
C ARG A 14 10.04 28.80 -1.25
N ASP A 15 10.11 29.78 -2.13
CA ASP A 15 8.98 30.65 -2.46
C ASP A 15 7.91 29.92 -3.26
N ALA A 16 8.30 29.07 -4.20
CA ALA A 16 7.36 28.20 -4.92
C ALA A 16 6.62 27.24 -3.95
N LEU A 17 7.31 26.69 -2.96
CA LEU A 17 6.70 25.86 -1.92
C LEU A 17 5.78 26.68 -1.01
N ALA A 18 6.17 27.89 -0.64
CA ALA A 18 5.33 28.79 0.15
C ALA A 18 4.04 29.17 -0.60
N ALA A 19 4.13 29.43 -1.90
CA ALA A 19 2.96 29.68 -2.74
C ALA A 19 2.02 28.47 -2.79
N LYS A 20 2.55 27.26 -2.93
CA LYS A 20 1.75 26.02 -2.87
C LYS A 20 1.07 25.82 -1.51
N ALA A 21 1.79 26.08 -0.42
CA ALA A 21 1.24 26.02 0.92
C ALA A 21 0.10 27.04 1.12
N ALA A 22 0.28 28.28 0.66
CA ALA A 22 -0.73 29.32 0.71
C ALA A 22 -1.98 28.95 -0.10
N LEU A 23 -1.82 28.36 -1.29
CA LEU A 23 -2.93 27.84 -2.10
C LEU A 23 -3.69 26.70 -1.40
N ALA A 24 -3.00 25.89 -0.62
CA ALA A 24 -3.59 24.84 0.20
C ALA A 24 -4.20 25.34 1.53
N GLY A 25 -4.07 26.64 1.84
CA GLY A 25 -4.52 27.20 3.12
C GLY A 25 -3.70 26.73 4.33
N GLN A 26 -2.46 26.30 4.10
CA GLN A 26 -1.57 25.75 5.12
C GLN A 26 -0.35 26.65 5.34
N SER A 27 0.25 26.59 6.53
CA SER A 27 1.60 27.13 6.70
C SER A 27 2.60 26.30 5.89
N LEU A 28 3.74 26.89 5.52
CA LEU A 28 4.81 26.18 4.79
C LEU A 28 5.28 24.92 5.55
N GLN A 29 5.33 24.99 6.88
CA GLN A 29 5.76 23.86 7.70
C GLN A 29 4.75 22.71 7.70
N GLU A 30 3.45 23.01 7.81
CA GLU A 30 2.39 21.99 7.73
C GLU A 30 2.33 21.35 6.34
N TYR A 31 2.44 22.16 5.28
CA TYR A 31 2.49 21.67 3.91
C TYR A 31 3.67 20.71 3.70
N LEU A 32 4.87 21.10 4.12
CA LEU A 32 6.06 20.24 3.99
C LEU A 32 5.97 18.98 4.84
N LEU A 33 5.39 19.05 6.04
CA LEU A 33 5.16 17.87 6.86
C LEU A 33 4.21 16.89 6.16
N ALA A 34 3.11 17.37 5.59
CA ALA A 34 2.17 16.54 4.84
C ALA A 34 2.86 15.84 3.65
N GLN A 35 3.67 16.58 2.88
CA GLN A 35 4.44 16.01 1.78
C GLN A 35 5.47 14.97 2.26
N LEU A 36 6.16 15.21 3.39
CA LEU A 36 7.12 14.25 3.94
C LEU A 36 6.44 12.98 4.46
N VAL A 37 5.27 13.10 5.06
CA VAL A 37 4.46 11.96 5.48
C VAL A 37 3.98 11.16 4.28
N GLU A 38 3.54 11.82 3.21
CA GLU A 38 3.17 11.16 1.96
C GLU A 38 4.36 10.40 1.36
N ILE A 39 5.54 11.02 1.31
CA ILE A 39 6.76 10.38 0.82
C ILE A 39 7.13 9.18 1.70
N GLY A 40 7.10 9.32 3.02
CA GLY A 40 7.43 8.23 3.94
C GLY A 40 6.39 7.11 4.01
N GLY A 41 5.14 7.40 3.64
CA GLY A 41 4.05 6.43 3.58
C GLY A 41 3.96 5.66 2.26
N ARG A 42 4.69 6.09 1.22
CA ARG A 42 4.82 5.34 -0.03
C ARG A 42 5.77 4.17 0.20
N VAL A 43 5.19 3.02 0.53
CA VAL A 43 5.92 1.75 0.47
C VAL A 43 6.24 1.49 -0.99
N GLU A 44 7.52 1.40 -1.32
CA GLU A 44 7.95 1.08 -2.68
C GLU A 44 7.39 -0.29 -3.06
N LEU A 45 6.94 -0.47 -4.31
CA LEU A 45 6.33 -1.73 -4.77
C LEU A 45 7.25 -2.95 -4.47
N VAL A 46 8.57 -2.74 -4.49
CA VAL A 46 9.56 -3.74 -4.13
C VAL A 46 9.48 -4.16 -2.65
N GLU A 47 9.21 -3.24 -1.73
CA GLU A 47 9.04 -3.52 -0.31
C GLU A 47 7.70 -4.23 -0.05
N ILE A 48 6.64 -3.87 -0.78
CA ILE A 48 5.37 -4.61 -0.75
C ILE A 48 5.57 -6.05 -1.23
N LEU A 49 6.27 -6.25 -2.36
CA LEU A 49 6.53 -7.59 -2.90
C LEU A 49 7.43 -8.42 -1.98
N ALA A 50 8.44 -7.80 -1.36
CA ALA A 50 9.29 -8.46 -0.37
C ALA A 50 8.49 -8.89 0.86
N GLU A 51 7.61 -8.03 1.37
CA GLU A 51 6.73 -8.35 2.50
C GLU A 51 5.72 -9.44 2.15
N MET A 52 5.12 -9.39 0.96
CA MET A 52 4.22 -10.46 0.47
C MET A 52 4.95 -11.81 0.35
N ASN A 53 6.20 -11.82 -0.11
CA ASN A 53 7.01 -13.04 -0.17
C ASN A 53 7.40 -13.55 1.23
N ASN A 54 7.63 -12.65 2.20
CA ASN A 54 7.86 -13.03 3.58
C ASN A 54 6.59 -13.61 4.24
N ILE A 55 5.42 -13.02 3.99
CA ILE A 55 4.14 -13.56 4.45
C ILE A 55 3.88 -14.91 3.78
N ALA A 56 4.07 -15.03 2.46
CA ALA A 56 3.87 -16.28 1.73
C ALA A 56 4.86 -17.40 2.11
N SER A 57 6.05 -17.06 2.60
CA SER A 57 7.03 -18.05 3.09
C SER A 57 6.85 -18.36 4.58
N ALA A 58 6.36 -17.41 5.39
CA ALA A 58 6.04 -17.61 6.79
C ALA A 58 4.72 -18.39 6.98
N TRP A 59 3.78 -18.22 6.06
CA TRP A 59 2.63 -19.09 5.93
C TRP A 59 3.06 -20.27 5.08
N GLU A 60 3.47 -21.38 5.70
CA GLU A 60 3.38 -22.70 5.05
C GLU A 60 1.89 -22.97 4.75
N SER A 61 1.36 -22.35 3.70
CA SER A 61 0.09 -22.78 3.14
C SER A 61 0.35 -24.18 2.59
N SER A 62 -0.02 -25.18 3.39
CA SER A 62 -0.08 -26.58 2.97
C SER A 62 -1.09 -26.82 1.85
N VAL A 63 -1.81 -25.77 1.43
CA VAL A 63 -2.78 -25.78 0.34
C VAL A 63 -2.12 -25.23 -0.92
N THR A 64 -1.94 -26.10 -1.91
CA THR A 64 -1.46 -25.78 -3.25
C THR A 64 -2.60 -25.21 -4.11
N SER A 65 -2.25 -24.53 -5.21
CA SER A 65 -3.23 -24.05 -6.19
C SER A 65 -4.10 -25.18 -6.76
N GLU A 66 -3.53 -26.39 -6.90
CA GLU A 66 -4.28 -27.58 -7.34
C GLU A 66 -5.33 -27.99 -6.32
N GLN A 67 -5.00 -28.00 -5.02
CA GLN A 67 -5.98 -28.31 -3.96
C GLN A 67 -7.11 -27.28 -3.88
N ILE A 68 -6.82 -26.00 -4.16
CA ILE A 68 -7.86 -24.95 -4.27
C ILE A 68 -8.79 -25.23 -5.45
N LEU A 69 -8.23 -25.54 -6.62
CA LEU A 69 -9.03 -25.84 -7.82
C LEU A 69 -9.87 -27.10 -7.64
N ASP A 70 -9.32 -28.14 -7.01
CA ASP A 70 -10.05 -29.37 -6.69
C ASP A 70 -11.20 -29.12 -5.72
N ALA A 71 -10.98 -28.32 -4.67
CA ALA A 71 -12.04 -27.94 -3.74
C ALA A 71 -13.16 -27.12 -4.42
N ILE A 72 -12.80 -26.24 -5.35
CA ILE A 72 -13.78 -25.49 -6.16
C ILE A 72 -14.58 -26.44 -7.06
N HIS A 73 -13.93 -27.39 -7.72
CA HIS A 73 -14.60 -28.36 -8.58
C HIS A 73 -15.53 -29.28 -7.79
N GLU A 74 -15.13 -29.71 -6.59
CA GLU A 74 -15.98 -30.51 -5.71
C GLU A 74 -17.23 -29.74 -5.29
N GLY A 75 -17.07 -28.50 -4.80
CA GLY A 75 -18.22 -27.68 -4.41
C GLY A 75 -19.21 -27.41 -5.57
N ARG A 76 -18.74 -27.38 -6.82
CA ARG A 76 -19.61 -27.26 -8.00
C ARG A 76 -20.39 -28.55 -8.26
N ARG A 77 -19.76 -29.72 -8.16
CA ARG A 77 -20.44 -31.02 -8.32
C ARG A 77 -21.51 -31.22 -7.25
N GLU A 78 -21.19 -30.94 -5.99
CA GLU A 78 -22.13 -31.04 -4.87
C GLU A 78 -23.35 -30.12 -5.07
N ALA A 79 -23.13 -28.91 -5.63
CA ALA A 79 -24.21 -27.99 -5.95
C ALA A 79 -25.10 -28.53 -7.08
N ASP A 80 -24.52 -29.04 -8.16
CA ASP A 80 -25.26 -29.60 -9.29
C ASP A 80 -26.09 -30.84 -8.86
N GLU A 81 -25.48 -31.76 -8.10
CA GLU A 81 -26.16 -32.94 -7.55
C GLU A 81 -27.27 -32.61 -6.53
N LYS A 82 -27.18 -31.47 -5.86
CA LYS A 82 -28.22 -30.98 -4.97
C LYS A 82 -29.42 -30.46 -5.76
N TRP A 83 -29.19 -29.85 -6.92
CA TRP A 83 -30.25 -29.36 -7.80
C TRP A 83 -30.95 -30.50 -8.57
N ASP A 84 -30.21 -31.54 -8.95
CA ASP A 84 -30.79 -32.72 -9.64
C ASP A 84 -31.67 -33.61 -8.74
N ARG A 85 -31.60 -33.44 -7.41
CA ARG A 85 -32.40 -34.19 -6.42
C ARG A 85 -33.73 -33.52 -6.04
N LEU A 86 -34.06 -32.37 -6.64
CA LEU A 86 -35.31 -31.61 -6.44
C LEU A 86 -36.25 -31.77 -7.64
#